data_AF-A0A0B1RRP4-F1
#
_entry.id   AF-A0A0B1RRP4-F1
#
_cell.length_a   1.000
_cell.length_b   1.000
_cell.length_c   1.000
_cell.angle_alpha   90.00
_cell.angle_beta   90.00
_cell.angle_gamma   90.00
#
_symmetry.space_group_name_H-M   'P 1'
#
loop_
_entity.id
_entity.type
_entity.pdbx_description
1 polymer ?
#
loop_
_entity_poly.entity_id
_entity_poly.type
_entity_poly.pdbx_seq_one_letter_code
_entity_poly.pdbx_strand_id
1 'polypeptide(L)'
;MSTPWVELGGKVKITCEKTGYYADIDFLTKPFFGGKPHRIQGNLYREGVKKPFMTIRGEWNNVMMAKPAYGDEFLFIDVRAQPEMKKECVPVMQQGERESRRLWRHVTAALLRNRINIATTAKRMIEQRQRAEAKQRLETGERWKTRYFSLASDERWLFNEPLENRL
;
A
#
# COMPACT_ATOMS: atom_id res chain seq x y z
N MET A 1 -7.94 17.90 -22.09
CA MET A 1 -7.13 17.47 -20.92
C MET A 1 -7.39 15.99 -20.71
N SER A 2 -6.36 15.15 -20.66
CA SER A 2 -6.53 13.73 -20.33
C SER A 2 -6.77 13.57 -18.82
N THR A 3 -7.62 12.62 -18.45
CA THR A 3 -7.80 12.24 -17.05
C THR A 3 -6.55 11.49 -16.57
N PRO A 4 -5.86 11.93 -15.50
CA PRO A 4 -4.73 11.19 -14.96
C PRO A 4 -5.20 9.83 -14.46
N TRP A 5 -4.37 8.80 -14.67
CA TRP A 5 -4.64 7.43 -14.23
C TRP A 5 -3.35 6.80 -13.70
N VAL A 6 -3.48 5.74 -12.91
CA VAL A 6 -2.36 5.07 -12.24
C VAL A 6 -2.09 3.73 -12.90
N GLU A 7 -0.80 3.43 -13.10
CA GLU A 7 -0.33 2.12 -13.53
C GLU A 7 0.71 1.58 -12.56
N LEU A 8 0.62 0.29 -12.24
CA LEU A 8 1.65 -0.41 -11.50
C LEU A 8 2.69 -0.93 -12.49
N GLY A 9 3.96 -0.77 -12.15
CA GLY A 9 5.09 -1.19 -12.97
C GLY A 9 6.21 -1.80 -12.13
N GLY A 10 6.86 -2.82 -12.66
CA GLY A 10 8.06 -3.41 -12.09
C GLY A 10 7.84 -4.73 -11.35
N LYS A 11 8.94 -5.26 -10.81
CA LYS A 11 9.00 -6.61 -10.23
C LYS A 11 8.87 -6.58 -8.72
N VAL A 12 8.13 -7.54 -8.17
CA VAL A 12 7.92 -7.76 -6.74
C VAL A 12 8.18 -9.23 -6.43
N LYS A 13 8.91 -9.51 -5.35
CA LYS A 13 9.08 -10.86 -4.82
C LYS A 13 8.33 -10.99 -3.50
N ILE A 14 7.49 -12.01 -3.37
CA ILE A 14 6.82 -12.38 -2.13
C ILE A 14 7.41 -13.70 -1.67
N THR A 15 7.95 -13.76 -0.45
CA THR A 15 8.60 -14.96 0.10
C THR A 15 7.93 -15.38 1.39
N CYS A 16 7.70 -16.68 1.56
CA CYS A 16 7.28 -17.29 2.82
C CYS A 16 8.48 -18.01 3.47
N GLU A 17 9.12 -17.36 4.45
CA GLU A 17 10.31 -17.90 5.13
C GLU A 17 10.05 -19.26 5.80
N LYS A 18 8.83 -19.48 6.32
CA LYS A 18 8.47 -20.74 7.01
C LYS A 18 8.43 -21.95 6.09
N THR A 19 8.08 -21.75 4.82
CA THR A 19 7.83 -22.86 3.88
C THR A 19 8.79 -22.88 2.70
N GLY A 20 9.58 -21.81 2.51
CA GLY A 20 10.50 -21.63 1.38
C GLY A 20 9.78 -21.32 0.06
N TYR A 21 8.45 -21.19 0.05
CA TYR A 21 7.73 -20.80 -1.18
C TYR A 21 7.94 -19.32 -1.47
N TYR A 22 8.06 -18.99 -2.75
CA TYR A 22 8.12 -17.60 -3.17
C TYR A 22 7.43 -17.37 -4.52
N ALA A 23 7.02 -16.14 -4.76
CA ALA A 23 6.41 -15.68 -5.99
C ALA A 23 7.21 -14.51 -6.56
N ASP A 24 7.64 -14.62 -7.81
CA ASP A 24 8.17 -13.51 -8.60
C ASP A 24 7.05 -12.93 -9.46
N ILE A 25 6.67 -11.70 -9.20
CA ILE A 25 5.54 -10.99 -9.81
C ILE A 25 6.09 -9.82 -10.62
N ASP A 26 5.58 -9.62 -11.82
CA ASP A 26 5.90 -8.51 -12.71
C ASP A 26 4.61 -7.76 -13.07
N PHE A 27 4.54 -6.49 -12.68
CA PHE A 27 3.51 -5.57 -13.11
C PHE A 27 3.98 -4.92 -14.42
N LEU A 28 3.30 -5.26 -15.50
CA LEU A 28 3.66 -4.83 -16.84
C LEU A 28 2.89 -3.55 -17.18
N THR A 29 3.64 -2.47 -17.40
CA THR A 29 3.10 -1.21 -17.88
C THR A 29 2.67 -1.31 -19.33
N LYS A 30 1.79 -0.39 -19.75
CA LYS A 30 1.30 -0.34 -21.12
C LYS A 30 2.47 -0.12 -22.11
N PRO A 31 2.70 -1.04 -23.08
CA PRO A 31 3.75 -0.85 -24.08
C PRO A 31 3.49 0.35 -24.99
N PHE A 32 4.57 0.98 -25.47
CA PHE A 32 4.49 2.13 -26.39
C PHE A 32 3.82 1.78 -27.73
N PHE A 33 3.98 0.56 -28.23
CA PHE A 33 3.45 0.11 -29.52
C PHE A 33 2.05 -0.52 -29.44
N GLY A 34 1.26 -0.13 -28.44
CA GLY A 34 -0.06 -0.70 -28.20
C GLY A 34 -0.02 -1.92 -27.28
N GLY A 35 -1.13 -2.12 -26.57
CA GLY A 35 -1.27 -3.16 -25.55
C GLY A 35 -2.26 -2.74 -24.47
N LYS A 36 -2.65 -3.71 -23.63
CA LYS A 36 -3.52 -3.47 -22.49
C LYS A 36 -2.71 -2.96 -21.29
N PRO A 37 -3.18 -1.94 -20.57
CA PRO A 37 -2.59 -1.54 -19.29
C PRO A 37 -2.87 -2.58 -18.21
N HIS A 38 -2.28 -2.39 -17.04
CA HIS A 38 -2.58 -3.15 -15.82
C HIS A 38 -2.27 -4.65 -15.87
N ARG A 39 -1.40 -5.05 -16.79
CA ARG A 39 -1.06 -6.47 -16.94
C ARG A 39 -0.18 -6.93 -15.78
N ILE A 40 -0.34 -8.20 -15.43
CA ILE A 40 0.47 -8.86 -14.40
C ILE A 40 0.90 -10.24 -14.90
N GLN A 41 2.12 -10.62 -14.53
CA GLN A 41 2.66 -11.98 -14.68
C GLN A 41 3.27 -12.41 -13.35
N GLY A 42 3.06 -13.66 -12.96
CA GLY A 42 3.61 -14.21 -11.72
C GLY A 42 4.12 -15.62 -11.94
N ASN A 43 5.26 -15.94 -11.34
CA ASN A 43 5.80 -17.30 -11.29
C ASN A 43 5.97 -17.69 -9.83
N LEU A 44 5.38 -18.82 -9.43
CA LEU A 44 5.43 -19.32 -8.07
C LEU A 44 6.34 -20.54 -8.00
N TYR A 45 7.21 -20.54 -7.00
CA TYR A 45 8.30 -21.49 -6.84
C TYR A 45 8.31 -22.08 -5.44
N ARG A 46 8.93 -23.26 -5.35
CA ARG A 46 9.44 -23.83 -4.11
C ARG A 46 10.94 -23.61 -4.07
N GLU A 47 11.49 -23.32 -2.90
CA GLU A 47 12.92 -23.17 -2.71
C GLU A 47 13.72 -24.34 -3.32
N GLY A 48 14.82 -24.01 -4.00
CA GLY A 48 15.68 -24.98 -4.69
C GLY A 48 15.15 -25.50 -6.04
N VAL A 49 13.89 -25.23 -6.41
CA VAL A 49 13.30 -25.69 -7.67
C VAL A 49 13.28 -24.56 -8.70
N LYS A 50 14.04 -24.72 -9.80
CA LYS A 50 14.14 -23.69 -10.87
C LYS A 50 12.86 -23.51 -11.68
N LYS A 51 12.03 -24.55 -11.79
CA LYS A 51 10.78 -24.50 -12.57
C LYS A 51 9.64 -24.06 -11.66
N PRO A 52 8.80 -23.09 -12.08
CA PRO A 52 7.65 -22.70 -11.29
C PRO A 52 6.64 -23.86 -11.25
N PHE A 53 5.99 -24.06 -10.10
CA PHE A 53 4.90 -25.02 -9.97
C PHE A 53 3.56 -24.42 -10.43
N MET A 54 3.47 -23.09 -10.49
CA MET A 54 2.31 -22.36 -10.97
C MET A 54 2.71 -21.01 -11.56
N THR A 55 1.99 -20.58 -12.59
CA THR A 55 2.12 -19.24 -13.18
C THR A 55 0.78 -18.51 -13.08
N ILE A 56 0.83 -17.18 -12.93
CA ILE A 56 -0.34 -16.31 -12.89
C ILE A 56 -0.20 -15.30 -14.03
N ARG A 57 -1.29 -15.02 -14.74
CA ARG A 57 -1.33 -13.98 -15.78
C ARG A 57 -2.69 -13.29 -15.82
N GLY A 58 -2.72 -12.04 -16.22
CA GLY A 58 -3.96 -11.32 -16.44
C GLY A 58 -3.84 -9.83 -16.18
N GLU A 59 -4.87 -9.25 -15.59
CA GLU A 59 -5.00 -7.83 -15.28
C GLU A 59 -5.27 -7.67 -13.77
N TRP A 60 -4.43 -6.92 -13.05
CA TRP A 60 -4.52 -6.84 -11.57
C TRP A 60 -5.78 -6.14 -11.05
N ASN A 61 -6.48 -5.41 -11.92
CA ASN A 61 -7.75 -4.73 -11.63
C ASN A 61 -8.97 -5.39 -12.31
N ASN A 62 -8.80 -6.59 -12.84
CA ASN A 62 -9.85 -7.31 -13.56
C ASN A 62 -9.71 -8.81 -13.31
N VAL A 63 -9.41 -9.62 -14.34
CA VAL A 63 -9.31 -11.08 -14.22
C VAL A 63 -7.85 -11.51 -14.23
N MET A 64 -7.49 -12.39 -13.30
CA MET A 64 -6.24 -13.13 -13.30
C MET A 64 -6.53 -14.63 -13.40
N MET A 65 -5.76 -15.31 -14.23
CA MET A 65 -5.79 -16.76 -14.46
C MET A 65 -4.55 -17.39 -13.85
N ALA A 66 -4.70 -18.59 -13.29
CA ALA A 66 -3.59 -19.39 -12.80
C ALA A 66 -3.44 -20.64 -13.66
N LYS A 67 -2.19 -21.01 -13.95
CA LYS A 67 -1.84 -22.22 -14.70
C LYS A 67 -0.83 -23.04 -13.90
N PRO A 68 -1.21 -24.24 -13.41
CA PRO A 68 -0.28 -25.15 -12.74
C PRO A 68 0.72 -25.73 -13.76
N ALA A 69 1.83 -26.27 -13.26
CA ALA A 69 2.82 -26.95 -14.10
C ALA A 69 2.25 -28.18 -14.83
N TYR A 70 1.27 -28.85 -14.20
CA TYR A 70 0.53 -29.97 -14.75
C TYR A 70 -0.96 -29.70 -14.55
N GLY A 71 -1.74 -29.73 -15.64
CA GLY A 71 -3.17 -29.44 -15.64
C GLY A 71 -3.54 -28.18 -16.40
N ASP A 72 -4.84 -27.90 -16.42
CA ASP A 72 -5.41 -26.80 -17.19
C ASP A 72 -5.36 -25.47 -16.45
N GLU A 73 -5.40 -24.39 -17.23
CA GLU A 73 -5.54 -23.04 -16.70
C GLU A 73 -6.95 -22.83 -16.12
N PHE A 74 -7.03 -22.14 -14.99
CA PHE A 74 -8.29 -21.85 -14.30
C PHE A 74 -8.36 -20.40 -13.84
N LEU A 75 -9.57 -19.92 -13.58
CA LEU A 75 -9.81 -18.59 -13.03
C LEU A 75 -9.20 -18.50 -11.62
N PHE A 76 -8.17 -17.67 -11.44
CA PHE A 76 -7.58 -17.45 -10.13
C PHE A 76 -8.42 -16.46 -9.33
N ILE A 77 -8.71 -15.30 -9.92
CA ILE A 77 -9.58 -14.30 -9.30
C ILE A 77 -10.19 -13.40 -10.37
N ASP A 78 -11.47 -13.12 -10.20
CA ASP A 78 -12.13 -11.96 -10.80
C ASP A 78 -12.24 -10.88 -9.71
N VAL A 79 -11.40 -9.84 -9.84
CA VAL A 79 -11.29 -8.74 -8.87
C VAL A 79 -12.57 -7.93 -8.81
N ARG A 80 -13.30 -7.80 -9.93
CA ARG A 80 -14.53 -7.00 -10.01
C ARG A 80 -15.73 -7.72 -9.41
N ALA A 81 -15.68 -9.05 -9.36
CA ALA A 81 -16.68 -9.86 -8.68
C ALA A 81 -16.51 -9.85 -7.14
N GLN A 82 -15.38 -9.34 -6.60
CA GLN A 82 -15.16 -9.32 -5.16
C GLN A 82 -15.88 -8.13 -4.50
N PRO A 83 -16.56 -8.35 -3.36
CA PRO A 83 -17.18 -7.25 -2.62
C PRO A 83 -16.12 -6.33 -2.02
N GLU A 84 -16.39 -5.03 -2.04
CA GLU A 84 -15.56 -4.05 -1.34
C GLU A 84 -15.78 -4.15 0.18
N MET A 85 -14.76 -4.54 0.93
CA MET A 85 -14.78 -4.51 2.38
C MET A 85 -14.30 -3.16 2.88
N LYS A 86 -15.22 -2.35 3.41
CA LYS A 86 -14.88 -1.02 3.92
C LYS A 86 -14.17 -1.12 5.27
N LYS A 87 -13.08 -0.37 5.40
CA LYS A 87 -12.41 -0.20 6.69
C LYS A 87 -13.31 0.49 7.70
N GLU A 88 -13.58 -0.18 8.82
CA GLU A 88 -14.24 0.42 9.98
C GLU A 88 -13.24 1.30 10.76
N CYS A 89 -13.71 2.47 11.19
CA CYS A 89 -12.97 3.34 12.09
C CYS A 89 -13.94 3.97 13.07
N VAL A 90 -13.45 4.26 14.28
CA VAL A 90 -14.20 5.06 15.25
C VAL A 90 -14.57 6.45 14.68
N PRO A 91 -15.68 7.06 15.15
CA PRO A 91 -16.09 8.38 14.72
C PRO A 91 -14.97 9.42 14.88
N VAL A 92 -14.90 10.40 13.96
CA VAL A 92 -13.83 11.42 13.95
C VAL A 92 -13.75 12.20 15.26
N MET A 93 -14.86 12.38 15.97
CA MET A 93 -14.89 13.07 17.26
C MET A 93 -14.21 12.28 18.39
N GLN A 94 -14.11 10.96 18.27
CA GLN A 94 -13.47 10.08 19.26
C GLN A 94 -12.01 9.78 18.93
N GLN A 95 -11.56 10.06 17.71
CA GLN A 95 -10.16 9.88 17.30
C GLN A 95 -9.23 10.87 17.99
N GLY A 96 -7.97 10.51 18.23
CA GLY A 96 -6.93 11.41 18.70
C GLY A 96 -6.55 12.49 17.68
N GLU A 97 -5.95 13.59 18.15
CA GLU A 97 -5.70 14.79 17.32
C GLU A 97 -4.82 14.55 16.08
N ARG A 98 -3.93 13.56 16.15
CA ARG A 98 -3.00 13.20 15.08
C ARG A 98 -3.43 11.97 14.27
N GLU A 99 -4.62 11.42 14.54
CA GLU A 99 -5.19 10.38 13.68
C GLU A 99 -5.67 10.97 12.36
N SER A 100 -5.43 10.27 11.24
CA SER A 100 -5.51 10.85 9.91
C SER A 100 -6.87 11.49 9.59
N ARG A 101 -8.00 10.85 9.92
CA ARG A 101 -9.32 11.45 9.61
C ARG A 101 -9.58 12.70 10.44
N ARG A 102 -9.18 12.74 11.73
CA ARG A 102 -9.32 13.95 12.58
C ARG A 102 -8.35 15.06 12.22
N LEU A 103 -7.09 14.73 11.94
CA LEU A 103 -6.05 15.69 11.57
C LEU A 103 -6.40 16.41 10.25
N TRP A 104 -6.85 15.66 9.25
CA TRP A 104 -7.14 16.17 7.90
C TRP A 104 -8.62 16.55 7.69
N ARG A 105 -9.46 16.54 8.74
CA ARG A 105 -10.92 16.72 8.62
C ARG A 105 -11.32 18.01 7.91
N HIS A 106 -10.64 19.12 8.18
CA HIS A 106 -10.99 20.42 7.60
C HIS A 106 -10.58 20.53 6.14
N VAL A 107 -9.44 19.94 5.78
CA VAL A 107 -8.96 19.86 4.40
C VAL A 107 -9.93 19.02 3.58
N THR A 108 -10.23 17.79 4.04
CA THR A 108 -11.12 16.87 3.35
C THR A 108 -12.55 17.41 3.23
N ALA A 109 -13.11 18.01 4.29
CA ALA A 109 -14.43 18.65 4.27
C ALA A 109 -14.53 19.83 3.30
N ALA A 110 -13.44 20.60 3.13
CA ALA A 110 -13.37 21.70 2.17
C ALA A 110 -13.23 21.20 0.72
N LEU A 111 -12.40 20.18 0.48
CA LEU A 111 -12.24 19.54 -0.84
C LEU A 111 -13.56 18.92 -1.32
N LEU A 112 -14.28 18.20 -0.46
CA LEU A 112 -15.59 17.63 -0.79
C LEU A 112 -16.64 18.68 -1.15
N ARG A 113 -16.48 19.94 -0.68
CA ARG A 113 -17.34 21.08 -1.01
C ARG A 113 -16.76 21.97 -2.10
N ASN A 114 -15.69 21.52 -2.77
CA ASN A 114 -14.96 22.27 -3.79
C ASN A 114 -14.47 23.66 -3.34
N ARG A 115 -14.20 23.84 -2.04
CA ARG A 115 -13.71 25.11 -1.45
C ARG A 115 -12.18 25.11 -1.35
N ILE A 116 -11.52 25.26 -2.50
CA ILE A 116 -10.06 25.09 -2.62
C ILE A 116 -9.27 26.04 -1.71
N ASN A 117 -9.65 27.32 -1.62
CA ASN A 117 -8.95 28.28 -0.76
C ASN A 117 -8.99 27.85 0.73
N ILE A 118 -10.12 27.32 1.19
CA ILE A 118 -10.26 26.83 2.57
C ILE A 118 -9.41 25.57 2.78
N ALA A 119 -9.41 24.64 1.81
CA ALA A 119 -8.59 23.44 1.87
C ALA A 119 -7.09 23.79 1.95
N THR A 120 -6.62 24.73 1.14
CA THR A 120 -5.24 25.22 1.14
C THR A 120 -4.86 25.86 2.47
N THR A 121 -5.71 26.73 3.01
CA THR A 121 -5.46 27.36 4.33
C THR A 121 -5.40 26.32 5.45
N ALA A 122 -6.35 25.38 5.48
CA ALA A 122 -6.37 24.29 6.47
C ALA A 122 -5.12 23.39 6.35
N LYS A 123 -4.71 23.04 5.12
CA LYS A 123 -3.48 22.28 4.85
C LYS A 123 -2.26 23.03 5.36
N ARG A 124 -2.16 24.33 5.04
CA ARG A 124 -1.05 25.19 5.47
C ARG A 124 -0.92 25.23 7.00
N MET A 125 -2.03 25.33 7.73
CA MET A 125 -2.02 25.32 9.20
C MET A 125 -1.41 24.02 9.76
N ILE A 126 -1.81 22.86 9.23
CA ILE A 126 -1.27 21.56 9.65
C ILE A 126 0.24 21.49 9.38
N GLU A 127 0.67 21.86 8.18
CA GLU A 127 2.08 21.79 7.76
C GLU A 127 2.97 22.82 8.48
N GLN A 128 2.45 24.01 8.78
CA GLN A 128 3.17 25.02 9.56
C GLN A 128 3.37 24.56 11.00
N ARG A 129 2.36 23.94 11.63
CA ARG A 129 2.49 23.34 12.96
C ARG A 129 3.59 22.26 12.96
N GLN A 130 3.56 21.34 11.99
CA GLN A 130 4.59 20.29 11.89
C GLN A 130 6.01 20.87 11.70
N ARG A 131 6.15 21.95 10.90
CA ARG A 131 7.44 22.66 10.72
C ARG A 131 7.91 23.35 11.99
N ALA A 132 7.02 24.01 12.73
CA ALA A 132 7.36 24.65 14.00
C ALA A 132 7.81 23.63 15.04
N GLU A 133 7.09 22.52 15.18
CA GLU A 133 7.49 21.45 16.10
C GLU A 133 8.82 20.78 15.70
N ALA A 134 9.10 20.66 14.39
CA ALA A 134 10.38 20.14 13.91
C ALA A 134 11.54 21.09 14.24
N LYS A 135 11.32 22.39 14.09
CA LYS A 135 12.28 23.43 14.48
C LYS A 135 12.55 23.41 15.98
N GLN A 136 11.49 23.33 16.80
CA GLN A 136 11.62 23.24 18.25
C GLN A 136 12.45 22.01 18.67
N ARG A 137 12.17 20.83 18.09
CA ARG A 137 12.95 19.61 18.36
C ARG A 137 14.44 19.77 18.03
N LEU A 138 14.75 20.43 16.91
CA LEU A 138 16.14 20.71 16.53
C LEU A 138 16.81 21.64 17.55
N GLU A 139 16.12 22.71 17.96
CA GLU A 139 16.64 23.69 18.92
C GLU A 139 16.85 23.10 20.32
N THR A 140 16.00 22.16 20.76
CA THR A 140 16.12 21.49 22.06
C THR A 140 17.00 20.24 22.02
N GLY A 141 17.51 19.84 20.85
CA GLY A 141 18.26 18.58 20.68
C GLY A 141 17.41 17.32 20.84
N GLU A 142 16.08 17.44 20.84
CA GLU A 142 15.15 16.32 20.94
C GLU A 142 15.05 15.54 19.62
N ARG A 143 15.09 14.21 19.70
CA ARG A 143 14.82 13.34 18.55
C ARG A 143 13.33 13.07 18.43
N TRP A 144 12.85 12.93 17.19
CA TRP A 144 11.51 12.45 16.94
C TRP A 144 11.35 11.03 17.48
N LYS A 145 10.35 10.82 18.35
CA LYS A 145 9.99 9.51 18.88
C LYS A 145 8.70 9.05 18.22
N THR A 146 8.78 7.89 17.54
CA THR A 146 7.63 7.20 16.98
C THR A 146 6.80 6.54 18.08
N ARG A 147 5.48 6.47 17.89
CA ARG A 147 4.56 5.95 18.92
C ARG A 147 4.44 4.42 18.92
N TYR A 148 4.38 3.83 17.73
CA TYR A 148 3.99 2.42 17.57
C TYR A 148 5.07 1.53 16.97
N PHE A 149 6.14 2.13 16.45
CA PHE A 149 7.24 1.41 15.81
C PHE A 149 8.56 1.87 16.37
N SER A 150 9.55 0.98 16.43
CA SER A 150 10.92 1.26 16.84
C SER A 150 11.88 0.82 15.74
N LEU A 151 12.97 1.57 15.55
CA LEU A 151 14.01 1.23 14.59
C LEU A 151 14.95 0.20 15.21
N ALA A 152 15.05 -0.97 14.61
CA ALA A 152 16.01 -2.01 14.98
C ALA A 152 17.42 -1.66 14.49
N SER A 153 18.43 -2.38 15.00
CA SER A 153 19.84 -2.19 14.66
C SER A 153 20.16 -2.44 13.18
N ASP A 154 19.32 -3.22 12.51
CA ASP A 154 19.41 -3.54 11.07
C ASP A 154 18.57 -2.58 10.20
N GLU A 155 18.24 -1.41 10.73
CA GLU A 155 17.45 -0.35 10.08
C GLU A 155 16.00 -0.74 9.73
N ARG A 156 15.51 -1.89 10.20
CA ARG A 156 14.09 -2.27 10.03
C ARG A 156 13.21 -1.62 11.10
N TRP A 157 12.00 -1.24 10.72
CA TRP A 157 10.99 -0.77 11.67
C TRP A 157 10.19 -1.96 12.23
N LEU A 158 10.26 -2.16 13.54
CA LEU A 158 9.52 -3.19 14.25
C LEU A 158 8.30 -2.57 14.92
N PHE A 159 7.15 -3.23 14.79
CA PHE A 159 5.97 -2.86 15.57
C PHE A 159 6.21 -3.18 17.04
N ASN A 160 5.87 -2.25 17.94
CA ASN A 160 6.21 -2.38 19.36
C ASN A 160 5.40 -3.47 20.08
N GLU A 161 4.22 -3.84 19.56
CA GLU A 161 3.32 -4.83 20.18
C GLU A 161 2.92 -5.95 19.20
N PRO A 162 3.89 -6.72 18.67
CA PRO A 162 3.62 -7.74 17.67
C PRO A 162 2.70 -8.83 18.22
N LEU A 163 1.91 -9.46 17.34
CA LEU A 163 0.92 -10.47 17.74
C LEU A 163 1.58 -11.68 18.39
N GLU A 164 2.79 -12.03 17.96
CA GLU A 164 3.60 -13.12 18.52
C GLU A 164 3.89 -12.94 20.02
N ASN A 165 3.89 -11.70 20.53
CA ASN A 165 4.12 -11.41 21.94
C ASN A 165 2.82 -11.36 22.76
N ARG A 166 1.66 -11.54 22.12
CA ARG A 166 0.33 -11.45 22.75
C ARG A 166 -0.33 -12.82 22.94
N LEU A 167 0.29 -13.87 22.40
CA LEU A 167 -0.09 -15.28 22.54
C LEU A 167 0.81 -15.94 23.60
#